data_AF-A0A8J5NE41-F1
#
_entry.id   AF-A0A8J5NE41-F1
#
_cell.length_a   1.000
_cell.length_b   1.000
_cell.length_c   1.000
_cell.angle_alpha   90.00
_cell.angle_beta   90.00
_cell.angle_gamma   90.00
#
_symmetry.space_group_name_H-M   'P 1'
#
loop_
_entity.id
_entity.type
_entity.pdbx_description
1 polymer ?
#
loop_
_entity_poly.entity_id
_entity_poly.type
_entity_poly.pdbx_seq_one_letter_code
_entity_poly.pdbx_strand_id
1 'polypeptide(L)'
;STAGDEESGKASIAGDQEVGKDSIAGDQEAVKAPIARSEKLSAYNSEEKQNSMEAPGVHFPAGDLQNHLILDISVNMTGVELAVDGRQVYSAYNKTVPWAGITARLHAGLHLITLHQSTGQVMRATSYMTWQSNTDRQFIKDLEEIQESRLLVILGAPDFTAFMEEETIATLEDMGAHYIDRMAYMDTWCLLVYKGSGVVLEALTTSLPQHNLTKFDVSPLTVRTVVPRMQEHRCGWYTEEGMQERATFCKIYEGYGTFCICDDPPWSPHPHN
;
A
#
# COMPACT_ATOMS: atom_id res chain seq x y z
N SER A 1 -25.17 -0.03 -45.37
CA SER A 1 -26.46 0.68 -45.46
C SER A 1 -27.56 -0.27 -45.03
N THR A 2 -28.48 0.23 -44.18
CA THR A 2 -29.78 -0.34 -43.73
C THR A 2 -29.71 -1.69 -42.97
N ALA A 3 -29.96 -1.84 -41.66
CA ALA A 3 -30.98 -1.30 -40.73
C ALA A 3 -32.39 -1.91 -40.89
N GLY A 4 -32.87 -2.51 -39.78
CA GLY A 4 -34.27 -2.70 -39.34
C GLY A 4 -35.08 -3.81 -40.02
N ASP A 5 -36.13 -4.38 -39.43
CA ASP A 5 -36.69 -4.38 -38.06
C ASP A 5 -37.92 -5.32 -38.09
N GLU A 6 -38.30 -5.83 -36.90
CA GLU A 6 -39.66 -6.13 -36.38
C GLU A 6 -40.66 -6.99 -37.21
N GLU A 7 -41.36 -7.97 -36.63
CA GLU A 7 -42.58 -7.89 -35.80
C GLU A 7 -42.91 -9.35 -35.38
N SER A 8 -43.68 -9.75 -34.37
CA SER A 8 -44.72 -9.19 -33.49
C SER A 8 -44.99 -10.27 -32.40
N GLY A 9 -45.43 -9.95 -31.18
CA GLY A 9 -46.85 -9.95 -30.88
C GLY A 9 -47.13 -10.38 -29.42
N LYS A 10 -47.98 -9.60 -28.74
CA LYS A 10 -48.38 -9.62 -27.33
C LYS A 10 -49.29 -10.81 -26.94
N ALA A 11 -49.29 -11.17 -25.65
CA ALA A 11 -50.51 -11.39 -24.87
C ALA A 11 -50.24 -11.32 -23.35
N SER A 12 -51.21 -10.78 -22.62
CA SER A 12 -51.23 -10.39 -21.21
C SER A 12 -52.33 -11.17 -20.51
N ILE A 13 -52.16 -11.63 -19.25
CA ILE A 13 -53.27 -11.90 -18.30
C ILE A 13 -52.78 -11.68 -16.85
N ALA A 14 -53.61 -10.97 -16.07
CA ALA A 14 -53.49 -10.61 -14.65
C ALA A 14 -54.00 -11.71 -13.67
N GLY A 15 -53.71 -11.55 -12.38
CA GLY A 15 -54.41 -12.28 -11.31
C GLY A 15 -53.89 -11.97 -9.90
N ASP A 16 -54.64 -11.18 -9.15
CA ASP A 16 -54.51 -10.88 -7.72
C ASP A 16 -54.77 -12.10 -6.81
N GLN A 17 -54.14 -12.15 -5.63
CA GLN A 17 -54.84 -12.35 -4.34
C GLN A 17 -53.92 -12.16 -3.11
N GLU A 18 -54.42 -11.36 -2.15
CA GLU A 18 -53.94 -11.17 -0.77
C GLU A 18 -54.22 -12.39 0.14
N VAL A 19 -53.48 -12.47 1.27
CA VAL A 19 -53.95 -12.53 2.68
C VAL A 19 -53.01 -13.37 3.54
N GLY A 20 -52.57 -12.82 4.69
CA GLY A 20 -52.01 -13.59 5.80
C GLY A 20 -51.16 -12.81 6.80
N LYS A 21 -51.80 -12.02 7.68
CA LYS A 21 -51.22 -11.48 8.92
C LYS A 21 -51.05 -12.63 9.93
N ASP A 22 -49.95 -12.64 10.68
CA ASP A 22 -49.98 -12.98 12.11
C ASP A 22 -48.82 -12.32 12.86
N SER A 23 -49.16 -11.76 14.02
CA SER A 23 -48.32 -10.99 14.94
C SER A 23 -48.18 -11.76 16.25
N ILE A 24 -46.98 -11.83 16.83
CA ILE A 24 -46.81 -12.17 18.25
C ILE A 24 -45.79 -11.20 18.88
N ALA A 25 -46.30 -10.28 19.70
CA ALA A 25 -45.60 -9.62 20.80
C ALA A 25 -45.47 -10.62 21.96
N GLY A 26 -44.54 -10.59 22.90
CA GLY A 26 -43.39 -9.75 23.23
C GLY A 26 -42.88 -10.29 24.58
N ASP A 27 -41.65 -9.95 25.00
CA ASP A 27 -41.31 -9.92 26.43
C ASP A 27 -40.09 -9.02 26.64
N GLN A 28 -40.29 -7.96 27.42
CA GLN A 28 -39.25 -7.11 27.97
C GLN A 28 -38.93 -7.64 29.37
N GLU A 29 -37.67 -8.00 29.61
CA GLU A 29 -37.15 -8.14 30.97
C GLU A 29 -35.81 -7.41 31.07
N ALA A 30 -35.82 -6.32 31.84
CA ALA A 30 -34.66 -5.52 32.16
C ALA A 30 -34.27 -5.76 33.61
N VAL A 31 -33.20 -6.51 33.91
CA VAL A 31 -32.59 -6.51 35.25
C VAL A 31 -31.06 -6.78 35.23
N LYS A 32 -30.32 -5.76 35.71
CA LYS A 32 -29.01 -5.74 36.41
C LYS A 32 -27.69 -5.91 35.63
N ALA A 33 -27.00 -4.78 35.48
CA ALA A 33 -25.56 -4.69 35.32
C ALA A 33 -24.81 -5.02 36.65
N PRO A 34 -23.70 -5.76 36.63
CA PRO A 34 -22.76 -5.76 37.74
C PRO A 34 -21.73 -4.62 37.57
N ILE A 35 -21.81 -3.69 38.49
CA ILE A 35 -20.81 -2.66 38.79
C ILE A 35 -19.55 -3.38 39.32
N ALA A 36 -18.60 -3.72 38.45
CA ALA A 36 -17.24 -4.15 38.84
C ALA A 36 -16.29 -4.24 37.62
N ARG A 37 -16.21 -3.21 36.76
CA ARG A 37 -15.29 -3.23 35.60
C ARG A 37 -14.46 -1.96 35.39
N SER A 38 -14.64 -0.90 36.19
CA SER A 38 -13.83 0.32 36.05
C SER A 38 -12.46 0.22 36.73
N GLU A 39 -12.31 -0.58 37.79
CA GLU A 39 -11.03 -0.70 38.52
C GLU A 39 -10.03 -1.66 37.86
N LYS A 40 -10.50 -2.61 37.05
CA LYS A 40 -9.62 -3.51 36.27
C LYS A 40 -9.11 -2.89 34.97
N LEU A 41 -9.82 -1.89 34.41
CA LEU A 41 -9.37 -1.17 33.22
C LEU A 41 -8.25 -0.16 33.52
N SER A 42 -8.23 0.42 34.72
CA SER A 42 -7.15 1.32 35.15
C SER A 42 -5.86 0.56 35.46
N ALA A 43 -5.95 -0.68 35.95
CA ALA A 43 -4.78 -1.52 36.21
C ALA A 43 -4.13 -2.03 34.90
N TYR A 44 -4.95 -2.36 33.89
CA TYR A 44 -4.47 -2.79 32.57
C TYR A 44 -3.74 -1.66 31.83
N ASN A 45 -4.27 -0.43 31.91
CA ASN A 45 -3.63 0.76 31.30
C ASN A 45 -2.38 1.26 32.04
N SER A 46 -2.15 0.84 33.29
CA SER A 46 -0.91 1.16 34.01
C SER A 46 0.23 0.19 33.70
N GLU A 47 -0.06 -1.06 33.35
CA GLU A 47 0.98 -2.06 33.01
C GLU A 47 1.47 -1.93 31.55
N GLU A 48 0.60 -1.48 30.62
CA GLU A 48 1.00 -1.24 29.22
C GLU A 48 1.93 -0.02 29.04
N LYS A 49 1.94 0.91 30.01
CA LYS A 49 2.84 2.08 30.01
C LYS A 49 4.26 1.77 30.48
N GLN A 50 4.54 0.54 30.92
CA GLN A 50 5.80 0.20 31.57
C GLN A 50 6.60 -0.90 30.87
N ASN A 51 6.15 -1.39 29.71
CA ASN A 51 6.83 -2.46 28.98
C ASN A 51 6.98 -2.20 27.47
N SER A 52 7.10 -0.94 27.04
CA SER A 52 7.75 -0.65 25.76
C SER A 52 9.25 -0.86 25.95
N MET A 53 9.74 -2.08 25.71
CA MET A 53 11.15 -2.25 25.39
C MET A 53 11.37 -1.53 24.06
N GLU A 54 11.93 -0.31 24.14
CA GLU A 54 12.56 0.31 22.97
C GLU A 54 13.53 -0.73 22.39
N ALA A 55 13.33 -1.11 21.13
CA ALA A 55 14.35 -1.86 20.41
C ALA A 55 15.68 -1.11 20.60
N PRO A 56 16.80 -1.80 20.92
CA PRO A 56 18.06 -1.14 21.18
C PRO A 56 18.35 -0.19 20.02
N GLY A 57 18.33 1.11 20.30
CA GLY A 57 18.53 2.15 19.30
C GLY A 57 19.84 1.85 18.58
N VAL A 58 19.75 1.59 17.28
CA VAL A 58 20.94 1.36 16.47
C VAL A 58 21.73 2.66 16.48
N HIS A 59 22.81 2.67 17.27
CA HIS A 59 23.60 3.87 17.52
C HIS A 59 24.59 4.04 16.36
N PHE A 60 24.23 4.86 15.37
CA PHE A 60 25.10 5.15 14.24
C PHE A 60 26.12 6.24 14.63
N PRO A 61 27.42 6.07 14.34
CA PRO A 61 28.41 7.11 14.53
C PRO A 61 28.06 8.31 13.64
N ALA A 62 28.07 9.52 14.22
CA ALA A 62 27.58 10.76 13.60
C ALA A 62 28.25 11.15 12.25
N GLY A 63 29.37 10.52 11.88
CA GLY A 63 30.06 10.76 10.60
C GLY A 63 29.53 9.94 9.42
N ASP A 64 28.75 8.88 9.65
CA ASP A 64 28.32 7.93 8.61
C ASP A 64 26.92 8.23 8.04
N LEU A 65 26.11 9.00 8.78
CA LEU A 65 24.73 9.30 8.39
C LEU A 65 24.60 10.22 7.15
N GLN A 66 25.65 10.95 6.76
CA GLN A 66 25.61 11.77 5.54
C GLN A 66 25.43 10.93 4.27
N ASN A 67 25.94 9.69 4.28
CA ASN A 67 25.85 8.77 3.15
C ASN A 67 24.66 7.82 3.26
N HIS A 68 23.73 8.06 4.19
CA HIS A 68 22.58 7.20 4.40
C HIS A 68 21.27 8.01 4.42
N LEU A 69 20.18 7.29 4.17
CA LEU A 69 18.81 7.73 4.40
C LEU A 69 18.30 7.00 5.64
N ILE A 70 17.65 7.73 6.54
CA ILE A 70 16.93 7.15 7.67
C ILE A 70 15.46 7.05 7.27
N LEU A 71 14.89 5.86 7.38
CA LEU A 71 13.50 5.59 7.03
C LEU A 71 12.74 5.14 8.26
N ASP A 72 11.65 5.85 8.55
CA ASP A 72 10.68 5.48 9.58
C ASP A 72 9.36 5.11 8.88
N ILE A 73 8.90 3.88 9.07
CA ILE A 73 7.75 3.30 8.38
C ILE A 73 6.78 2.79 9.43
N SER A 74 5.50 3.12 9.25
CA SER A 74 4.42 2.57 10.07
C SER A 74 3.31 2.06 9.15
N VAL A 75 2.85 0.83 9.39
CA VAL A 75 1.69 0.23 8.75
C VAL A 75 0.78 -0.31 9.83
N ASN A 76 -0.49 0.08 9.83
CA ASN A 76 -1.47 -0.39 10.81
C ASN A 76 -2.87 -0.45 10.21
N MET A 77 -3.86 -0.83 11.02
CA MET A 77 -5.28 -0.92 10.62
C MET A 77 -5.80 0.33 9.90
N THR A 78 -5.33 1.51 10.31
CA THR A 78 -5.85 2.81 9.87
C THR A 78 -5.11 3.40 8.68
N GLY A 79 -3.95 2.85 8.30
CA GLY A 79 -3.17 3.42 7.20
C GLY A 79 -1.68 3.12 7.25
N VAL A 80 -0.96 3.89 6.43
CA VAL A 80 0.49 3.83 6.27
C VAL A 80 1.13 5.20 6.41
N GLU A 81 2.37 5.20 6.89
CA GLU A 81 3.26 6.36 6.97
C GLU A 81 4.67 6.00 6.51
N LEU A 82 5.33 6.95 5.86
CA LEU A 82 6.75 6.91 5.59
C LEU A 82 7.36 8.30 5.87
N ALA A 83 8.38 8.31 6.72
CA ALA A 83 9.26 9.44 6.93
C ALA A 83 10.67 9.13 6.41
N VAL A 84 11.32 10.15 5.86
CA VAL A 84 12.71 10.10 5.38
C VAL A 84 13.49 11.20 6.08
N ASP A 85 14.59 10.84 6.72
CA ASP A 85 15.43 11.75 7.50
C ASP A 85 14.61 12.58 8.52
N GLY A 86 13.64 11.93 9.17
CA GLY A 86 12.75 12.53 10.16
C GLY A 86 11.62 13.41 9.60
N ARG A 87 11.47 13.51 8.27
CA ARG A 87 10.38 14.24 7.62
C ARG A 87 9.37 13.27 7.03
N GLN A 88 8.11 13.34 7.45
CA GLN A 88 7.03 12.59 6.79
C GLN A 88 6.93 12.99 5.32
N VAL A 89 7.09 12.03 4.41
CA VAL A 89 7.04 12.25 2.95
C VAL A 89 5.86 11.56 2.29
N TYR A 90 5.26 10.56 2.95
CA TYR A 90 4.09 9.88 2.45
C TYR A 90 3.19 9.42 3.60
N SER A 91 1.88 9.48 3.37
CA SER A 91 0.89 8.91 4.28
C SER A 91 -0.43 8.66 3.57
N ALA A 92 -1.12 7.59 3.96
CA ALA A 92 -2.50 7.33 3.56
C ALA A 92 -3.28 6.79 4.76
N TYR A 93 -4.15 7.62 5.34
CA TYR A 93 -4.93 7.26 6.53
C TYR A 93 -6.43 7.34 6.33
N ASN A 94 -7.13 6.47 7.03
CA ASN A 94 -8.53 6.62 7.43
C ASN A 94 -9.48 6.96 6.27
N LYS A 95 -9.22 6.40 5.09
CA LYS A 95 -10.10 6.54 3.94
C LYS A 95 -11.14 5.43 3.94
N THR A 96 -11.82 5.26 5.08
CA THR A 96 -12.82 4.21 5.25
C THR A 96 -14.20 4.77 4.94
N VAL A 97 -14.89 4.20 3.95
CA VAL A 97 -16.20 4.68 3.50
C VAL A 97 -17.22 3.53 3.42
N PRO A 98 -18.49 3.76 3.76
CA PRO A 98 -19.55 2.82 3.42
C PRO A 98 -19.67 2.70 1.89
N TRP A 99 -19.64 1.49 1.36
CA TRP A 99 -19.74 1.23 -0.09
C TRP A 99 -20.53 -0.05 -0.34
N ALA A 100 -21.64 0.01 -1.07
CA ALA A 100 -22.42 -1.16 -1.48
C ALA A 100 -22.73 -2.18 -0.36
N GLY A 101 -23.01 -1.72 0.86
CA GLY A 101 -23.32 -2.59 2.01
C GLY A 101 -22.10 -3.15 2.75
N ILE A 102 -20.88 -2.85 2.32
CA ILE A 102 -19.63 -3.13 3.02
C ILE A 102 -18.93 -1.85 3.48
N THR A 103 -17.87 -2.00 4.27
CA THR A 103 -16.98 -0.91 4.66
C THR A 103 -15.72 -0.98 3.80
N ALA A 104 -15.56 -0.08 2.84
CA ALA A 104 -14.39 -0.01 1.97
C ALA A 104 -13.26 0.77 2.66
N ARG A 105 -12.10 0.14 2.78
CA ARG A 105 -10.87 0.77 3.28
C ARG A 105 -10.04 1.23 2.09
N LEU A 106 -10.17 2.49 1.67
CA LEU A 106 -9.46 2.97 0.47
C LEU A 106 -7.94 3.15 0.70
N HIS A 107 -7.47 3.00 1.95
CA HIS A 107 -6.05 2.89 2.30
C HIS A 107 -5.54 1.45 2.37
N ALA A 108 -6.42 0.45 2.23
CA ALA A 108 -6.02 -0.95 2.18
C ALA A 108 -5.45 -1.30 0.81
N GLY A 109 -4.51 -2.26 0.79
CA GLY A 109 -3.85 -2.69 -0.43
C GLY A 109 -2.33 -2.47 -0.42
N LEU A 110 -1.73 -2.57 -1.62
CA LEU A 110 -0.32 -2.27 -1.82
C LEU A 110 -0.09 -0.77 -1.98
N HIS A 111 1.01 -0.28 -1.44
CA HIS A 111 1.52 1.06 -1.70
C HIS A 111 2.91 0.95 -2.30
N LEU A 112 3.17 1.65 -3.40
CA LEU A 112 4.48 1.77 -4.03
C LEU A 112 4.93 3.22 -3.92
N ILE A 113 5.99 3.45 -3.15
CA ILE A 113 6.62 4.76 -3.02
C ILE A 113 8.02 4.66 -3.59
N THR A 114 8.28 5.42 -4.64
CA THR A 114 9.59 5.49 -5.28
C THR A 114 10.34 6.70 -4.78
N LEU A 115 11.50 6.46 -4.15
CA LEU A 115 12.39 7.48 -3.65
C LEU A 115 13.61 7.62 -4.57
N HIS A 116 14.06 8.86 -4.72
CA HIS A 116 15.34 9.15 -5.32
C HIS A 116 16.45 8.58 -4.41
N GLN A 117 17.25 7.66 -4.94
CA GLN A 117 18.16 6.82 -4.17
C GLN A 117 19.28 7.58 -3.45
N SER A 118 19.63 8.79 -3.90
CA SER A 118 20.65 9.61 -3.26
C SER A 118 20.09 10.71 -2.36
N THR A 119 18.85 11.16 -2.55
CA THR A 119 18.29 12.32 -1.84
C THR A 119 17.15 11.95 -0.90
N GLY A 120 16.49 10.81 -1.12
CA GLY A 120 15.30 10.41 -0.38
C GLY A 120 14.03 11.16 -0.79
N GLN A 121 14.08 11.98 -1.85
CA GLN A 121 12.90 12.68 -2.36
C GLN A 121 11.92 11.69 -2.97
N VAL A 122 10.63 11.81 -2.64
CA VAL A 122 9.56 11.05 -3.30
C VAL A 122 9.46 11.50 -4.75
N MET A 123 9.65 10.57 -5.68
CA MET A 123 9.51 10.78 -7.12
C MET A 123 8.13 10.34 -7.63
N ARG A 124 7.56 9.30 -7.00
CA ARG A 124 6.22 8.77 -7.27
C ARG A 124 5.67 8.09 -6.03
N ALA A 125 4.37 8.17 -5.82
CA ALA A 125 3.69 7.38 -4.81
C ALA A 125 2.30 6.98 -5.30
N THR A 126 2.01 5.67 -5.30
CA THR A 126 0.74 5.11 -5.77
C THR A 126 0.21 4.11 -4.76
N SER A 127 -1.11 4.09 -4.56
CA SER A 127 -1.81 3.06 -3.79
C SER A 127 -2.68 2.21 -4.71
N TYR A 128 -2.56 0.90 -4.58
CA TYR A 128 -3.26 -0.11 -5.35
C TYR A 128 -4.23 -0.81 -4.41
N MET A 129 -5.53 -0.64 -4.64
CA MET A 129 -6.58 -1.32 -3.90
C MET A 129 -6.62 -2.80 -4.31
N THR A 130 -5.63 -3.58 -3.91
CA THR A 130 -5.50 -5.02 -4.25
C THR A 130 -6.54 -5.91 -3.55
N TRP A 131 -7.48 -5.31 -2.83
CA TRP A 131 -8.76 -5.91 -2.47
C TRP A 131 -9.81 -5.82 -3.60
N GLN A 132 -9.48 -5.18 -4.72
CA GLN A 132 -10.23 -5.17 -5.97
C GLN A 132 -9.45 -5.91 -7.05
N SER A 133 -10.15 -6.78 -7.79
CA SER A 133 -9.57 -7.56 -8.90
C SER A 133 -8.84 -6.70 -9.93
N ASN A 134 -7.74 -7.21 -10.49
CA ASN A 134 -6.91 -6.62 -11.55
C ASN A 134 -6.12 -5.35 -11.16
N THR A 135 -6.21 -4.88 -9.92
CA THR A 135 -5.48 -3.66 -9.48
C THR A 135 -3.98 -3.92 -9.31
N ASP A 136 -3.61 -5.17 -9.01
CA ASP A 136 -2.23 -5.66 -8.91
C ASP A 136 -1.49 -5.64 -10.27
N ARG A 137 -2.19 -5.84 -11.39
CA ARG A 137 -1.60 -5.68 -12.73
C ARG A 137 -1.12 -4.25 -13.00
N GLN A 138 -1.79 -3.24 -12.45
CA GLN A 138 -1.30 -1.86 -12.56
C GLN A 138 -0.06 -1.64 -11.68
N PHE A 139 0.02 -2.34 -10.55
CA PHE A 139 1.22 -2.34 -9.71
C PHE A 139 2.43 -2.93 -10.46
N ILE A 140 2.27 -4.06 -11.15
CA ILE A 140 3.33 -4.65 -11.99
C ILE A 140 3.79 -3.66 -13.07
N LYS A 141 2.86 -3.06 -13.82
CA LYS A 141 3.21 -2.08 -14.88
C LYS A 141 3.98 -0.88 -14.32
N ASP A 142 3.53 -0.33 -13.20
CA ASP A 142 4.22 0.79 -12.57
C ASP A 142 5.62 0.36 -12.07
N LEU A 143 5.79 -0.87 -11.58
CA LEU A 143 7.10 -1.43 -11.24
C LEU A 143 8.02 -1.47 -12.45
N GLU A 144 7.55 -1.96 -13.60
CA GLU A 144 8.32 -2.05 -14.85
C GLU A 144 8.79 -0.66 -15.32
N GLU A 145 7.93 0.34 -15.24
CA GLU A 145 8.21 1.71 -15.72
C GLU A 145 9.21 2.50 -14.87
N ILE A 146 9.48 2.07 -13.64
CA ILE A 146 10.44 2.73 -12.75
C ILE A 146 11.88 2.45 -13.22
N GLN A 147 12.74 3.46 -13.26
CA GLN A 147 14.15 3.26 -13.60
C GLN A 147 14.91 2.40 -12.57
N GLU A 148 15.97 1.75 -13.05
CA GLU A 148 16.89 0.98 -12.20
C GLU A 148 17.55 1.85 -11.11
N SER A 149 18.07 1.20 -10.07
CA SER A 149 18.74 1.83 -8.90
C SER A 149 17.86 2.72 -8.03
N ARG A 150 16.57 2.93 -8.36
CA ARG A 150 15.63 3.65 -7.49
C ARG A 150 15.36 2.85 -6.21
N LEU A 151 15.21 3.56 -5.10
CA LEU A 151 14.80 2.96 -3.85
C LEU A 151 13.27 2.85 -3.84
N LEU A 152 12.75 1.64 -3.81
CA LEU A 152 11.32 1.38 -3.74
C LEU A 152 10.98 1.01 -2.30
N VAL A 153 9.96 1.67 -1.77
CA VAL A 153 9.31 1.33 -0.51
C VAL A 153 7.93 0.78 -0.86
N ILE A 154 7.78 -0.54 -0.72
CA ILE A 154 6.54 -1.26 -0.99
C ILE A 154 5.91 -1.61 0.36
N LEU A 155 4.68 -1.18 0.59
CA LEU A 155 3.96 -1.40 1.85
C LEU A 155 2.69 -2.21 1.57
N GLY A 156 2.50 -3.30 2.32
CA GLY A 156 1.25 -4.04 2.37
C GLY A 156 0.41 -3.55 3.54
N ALA A 157 -0.58 -2.69 3.28
CA ALA A 157 -1.61 -2.35 4.25
C ALA A 157 -2.62 -3.52 4.35
N PRO A 158 -3.41 -3.64 5.43
CA PRO A 158 -4.35 -4.75 5.59
C PRO A 158 -5.22 -4.97 4.35
N ASP A 159 -5.62 -6.22 4.10
CA ASP A 159 -6.31 -6.68 2.88
C ASP A 159 -5.47 -6.68 1.58
N PHE A 160 -4.15 -6.42 1.62
CA PHE A 160 -3.35 -6.34 0.38
C PHE A 160 -3.23 -7.63 -0.42
N THR A 161 -3.40 -8.79 0.21
CA THR A 161 -3.26 -10.12 -0.42
C THR A 161 -4.54 -10.62 -1.10
N ALA A 162 -5.68 -9.94 -0.93
CA ALA A 162 -7.00 -10.51 -1.24
C ALA A 162 -7.22 -10.87 -2.73
N PHE A 163 -6.73 -10.05 -3.66
CA PHE A 163 -6.79 -10.33 -5.11
C PHE A 163 -5.41 -10.19 -5.77
N MET A 164 -4.32 -10.50 -5.05
CA MET A 164 -3.00 -10.61 -5.68
C MET A 164 -2.92 -11.88 -6.52
N GLU A 165 -2.60 -11.73 -7.80
CA GLU A 165 -2.37 -12.85 -8.73
C GLU A 165 -0.95 -13.43 -8.54
N GLU A 166 -0.76 -14.70 -8.95
CA GLU A 166 0.52 -15.42 -8.86
C GLU A 166 1.67 -14.67 -9.55
N GLU A 167 1.39 -13.98 -10.65
CA GLU A 167 2.37 -13.15 -11.37
C GLU A 167 2.90 -12.00 -10.50
N THR A 168 2.03 -11.38 -9.69
CA THR A 168 2.43 -10.31 -8.76
C THR A 168 3.32 -10.87 -7.65
N ILE A 169 2.99 -12.04 -7.12
CA ILE A 169 3.80 -12.74 -6.10
C ILE A 169 5.17 -13.08 -6.69
N ALA A 170 5.22 -13.73 -7.85
CA ALA A 170 6.46 -14.09 -8.52
C ALA A 170 7.34 -12.87 -8.83
N THR A 171 6.74 -11.77 -9.29
CA THR A 171 7.46 -10.51 -9.53
C THR A 171 8.12 -9.99 -8.25
N LEU A 172 7.41 -10.05 -7.11
CA LEU A 172 7.95 -9.63 -5.81
C LEU A 172 9.04 -10.58 -5.31
N GLU A 173 8.90 -11.89 -5.54
CA GLU A 173 9.93 -12.89 -5.22
C GLU A 173 11.20 -12.69 -6.07
N ASP A 174 11.07 -12.39 -7.36
CA ASP A 174 12.18 -12.08 -8.26
C ASP A 174 12.92 -10.79 -7.84
N MET A 175 12.20 -9.84 -7.25
CA MET A 175 12.78 -8.66 -6.60
C MET A 175 13.46 -8.98 -5.26
N GLY A 176 13.22 -10.18 -4.72
CA GLY A 176 13.84 -10.75 -3.52
C GLY A 176 12.94 -10.82 -2.27
N ALA A 177 11.63 -10.62 -2.40
CA ALA A 177 10.70 -10.82 -1.28
C ALA A 177 10.68 -12.29 -0.85
N HIS A 178 10.91 -12.54 0.44
CA HIS A 178 11.01 -13.89 0.99
C HIS A 178 9.71 -14.41 1.62
N TYR A 179 8.83 -13.51 2.07
CA TYR A 179 7.64 -13.90 2.83
C TYR A 179 6.33 -13.72 2.06
N ILE A 180 6.38 -13.13 0.86
CA ILE A 180 5.19 -12.70 0.12
C ILE A 180 4.22 -13.85 -0.21
N ASP A 181 4.74 -15.05 -0.46
CA ASP A 181 3.99 -16.28 -0.75
C ASP A 181 3.24 -16.87 0.46
N ARG A 182 3.59 -16.42 1.67
CA ARG A 182 3.11 -16.97 2.95
C ARG A 182 2.34 -15.96 3.78
N MET A 183 2.07 -14.78 3.24
CA MET A 183 1.34 -13.72 3.94
C MET A 183 -0.08 -14.14 4.26
N ALA A 184 -0.50 -13.94 5.51
CA ALA A 184 -1.87 -14.18 5.91
C ALA A 184 -2.77 -12.98 5.60
N TYR A 185 -4.07 -13.25 5.61
CA TYR A 185 -5.07 -12.20 5.54
C TYR A 185 -4.90 -11.22 6.70
N MET A 186 -4.90 -9.92 6.41
CA MET A 186 -4.71 -8.82 7.38
C MET A 186 -3.30 -8.65 7.94
N ASP A 187 -2.30 -9.35 7.39
CA ASP A 187 -0.90 -9.06 7.70
C ASP A 187 -0.52 -7.65 7.26
N THR A 188 0.44 -7.07 7.98
CA THR A 188 1.09 -5.81 7.57
C THR A 188 2.51 -6.11 7.13
N TRP A 189 2.93 -5.49 6.03
CA TRP A 189 4.19 -5.82 5.38
C TRP A 189 4.91 -4.59 4.85
N CYS A 190 6.22 -4.69 4.77
CA CYS A 190 7.11 -3.68 4.21
C CYS A 190 8.27 -4.36 3.50
N LEU A 191 8.55 -3.93 2.27
CA LEU A 191 9.70 -4.32 1.48
C LEU A 191 10.42 -3.06 0.99
N LEU A 192 11.71 -2.99 1.25
CA LEU A 192 12.62 -1.97 0.74
C LEU A 192 13.59 -2.63 -0.22
N VAL A 193 13.66 -2.11 -1.44
CA VAL A 193 14.45 -2.71 -2.52
C VAL A 193 15.10 -1.61 -3.36
N TYR A 194 16.36 -1.80 -3.71
CA TYR A 194 16.96 -1.04 -4.80
C TYR A 194 16.65 -1.77 -6.10
N LYS A 195 15.87 -1.14 -6.99
CA LYS A 195 15.49 -1.77 -8.26
C LYS A 195 16.75 -2.24 -9.01
N GLY A 196 16.77 -3.51 -9.41
CA GLY A 196 17.89 -4.17 -10.09
C GLY A 196 19.10 -4.51 -9.22
N SER A 197 19.12 -4.13 -7.94
CA SER A 197 20.21 -4.45 -7.01
C SER A 197 19.80 -5.41 -5.88
N GLY A 198 18.51 -5.46 -5.55
CA GLY A 198 17.96 -6.42 -4.58
C GLY A 198 17.44 -5.78 -3.28
N VAL A 199 16.96 -6.64 -2.39
CA VAL A 199 16.29 -6.27 -1.14
C VAL A 199 17.27 -5.70 -0.12
N VAL A 200 16.87 -4.60 0.49
CA VAL A 200 17.57 -3.94 1.61
C VAL A 200 16.97 -4.40 2.93
N LEU A 201 15.64 -4.47 3.02
CA LEU A 201 14.92 -4.91 4.20
C LEU A 201 13.55 -5.46 3.78
N GLU A 202 13.13 -6.51 4.47
CA GLU A 202 11.76 -6.99 4.46
C GLU A 202 11.31 -7.19 5.91
N ALA A 203 10.13 -6.69 6.25
CA ALA A 203 9.55 -6.85 7.58
C ALA A 203 8.04 -7.05 7.47
N LEU A 204 7.50 -7.85 8.38
CA LEU A 204 6.07 -8.09 8.47
C LEU A 204 5.64 -8.25 9.92
N THR A 205 4.35 -8.06 10.17
CA THR A 205 3.70 -8.61 11.35
C THR A 205 2.50 -9.43 10.94
N THR A 206 2.39 -10.63 11.52
CA THR A 206 1.29 -11.53 11.25
C THR A 206 0.12 -11.23 12.17
N SER A 207 -1.07 -11.16 11.60
CA SER A 207 -2.30 -11.00 12.35
C SER A 207 -2.78 -12.38 12.82
N LEU A 208 -2.90 -12.56 14.14
CA LEU A 208 -3.37 -13.83 14.69
C LEU A 208 -4.89 -13.95 14.50
N PRO A 209 -5.40 -15.13 14.08
CA PRO A 209 -6.83 -15.37 14.04
C PRO A 209 -7.41 -15.23 15.46
N GLN A 210 -8.16 -14.17 15.72
CA GLN A 210 -8.94 -14.10 16.96
C GLN A 210 -10.09 -15.10 16.89
N HIS A 211 -10.33 -15.82 17.99
CA HIS A 211 -11.45 -16.75 18.12
C HIS A 211 -12.84 -16.08 17.95
N ASN A 212 -12.90 -14.74 17.93
CA ASN A 212 -14.09 -13.96 17.59
C ASN A 212 -13.91 -13.29 16.21
N LEU A 213 -14.49 -13.90 15.18
CA LEU A 213 -14.51 -13.46 13.78
C LEU A 213 -15.15 -12.07 13.54
N THR A 214 -15.60 -11.38 14.59
CA THR A 214 -16.28 -10.08 14.51
C THR A 214 -15.33 -8.88 14.71
N LYS A 215 -14.07 -9.13 15.07
CA LYS A 215 -13.02 -8.10 15.13
C LYS A 215 -11.81 -8.58 14.35
N PHE A 216 -11.51 -7.88 13.27
CA PHE A 216 -10.21 -8.02 12.63
C PHE A 216 -9.17 -7.35 13.52
N ASP A 217 -8.23 -8.13 14.01
CA ASP A 217 -7.03 -7.60 14.65
C ASP A 217 -5.98 -7.42 13.56
N VAL A 218 -5.36 -6.26 13.52
CA VAL A 218 -4.22 -6.00 12.64
C VAL A 218 -3.05 -5.68 13.55
N SER A 219 -2.05 -6.56 13.52
CA SER A 219 -0.78 -6.28 14.15
C SER A 219 -0.13 -5.07 13.45
N PRO A 220 0.19 -3.99 14.17
CA PRO A 220 0.86 -2.85 13.57
C PRO A 220 2.34 -3.17 13.33
N LEU A 221 2.83 -2.82 12.15
CA LEU A 221 4.25 -2.86 11.80
C LEU A 221 4.85 -1.47 11.99
N THR A 222 5.96 -1.38 12.72
CA THR A 222 6.79 -0.17 12.81
C THR A 222 8.23 -0.55 12.54
N VAL A 223 8.83 0.10 11.54
CA VAL A 223 10.21 -0.14 11.12
C VAL A 223 10.96 1.18 11.14
N ARG A 224 12.12 1.17 11.78
CA ARG A 224 13.13 2.23 11.64
C ARG A 224 14.39 1.60 11.08
N THR A 225 14.84 2.06 9.92
CA THR A 225 16.02 1.51 9.24
C THR A 225 16.88 2.60 8.63
N VAL A 226 18.12 2.24 8.31
CA VAL A 226 19.10 3.11 7.67
C VAL A 226 19.59 2.42 6.42
N VAL A 227 19.49 3.12 5.28
CA VAL A 227 19.84 2.57 3.96
C VAL A 227 20.91 3.45 3.30
N PRO A 228 21.91 2.88 2.62
CA PRO A 228 22.99 3.66 2.02
C PRO A 228 22.45 4.47 0.84
N ARG A 229 22.82 5.75 0.72
CA ARG A 229 22.57 6.56 -0.46
C ARG A 229 23.34 5.94 -1.64
N MET A 230 22.64 5.64 -2.71
CA MET A 230 23.26 5.16 -3.94
C MET A 230 23.64 6.35 -4.83
N GLN A 231 24.67 6.20 -5.65
CA GLN A 231 25.01 7.23 -6.62
C GLN A 231 23.83 7.50 -7.56
N GLU A 232 23.71 8.75 -7.99
CA GLU A 232 22.71 9.12 -8.99
C GLU A 232 23.00 8.37 -10.28
N HIS A 233 22.10 7.46 -10.66
CA HIS A 233 22.14 6.79 -11.95
C HIS A 233 21.80 7.83 -13.01
N ARG A 234 22.77 8.16 -13.87
CA ARG A 234 22.61 9.10 -14.98
C ARG A 234 22.73 8.35 -16.29
N CYS A 235 21.72 8.46 -17.13
CA CYS A 235 21.81 7.97 -18.50
C CYS A 235 22.85 8.79 -19.27
N GLY A 236 23.50 8.18 -20.28
CA GLY A 236 24.52 8.87 -21.09
C GLY A 236 23.99 10.16 -21.74
N TRP A 237 22.71 10.16 -22.12
CA TRP A 237 22.06 11.31 -22.75
C TRP A 237 21.75 12.48 -21.81
N TYR A 238 21.92 12.34 -20.49
CA TYR A 238 21.62 13.42 -19.53
C TYR A 238 22.49 14.68 -19.75
N THR A 239 23.65 14.51 -20.38
CA THR A 239 24.58 15.60 -20.70
C THR A 239 24.56 16.03 -22.16
N GLU A 240 23.73 15.40 -22.99
CA GLU A 240 23.62 15.73 -24.42
C GLU A 240 22.88 17.06 -24.61
N GLU A 241 23.26 17.79 -25.66
CA GLU A 241 22.65 19.07 -26.00
C GLU A 241 21.18 18.88 -26.40
N GLY A 242 20.30 19.67 -25.78
CA GLY A 242 18.85 19.61 -26.00
C GLY A 242 18.12 18.52 -25.22
N MET A 243 18.82 17.73 -24.41
CA MET A 243 18.22 16.72 -23.51
C MET A 243 18.09 17.19 -22.06
N GLN A 244 18.51 18.42 -21.74
CA GLN A 244 18.58 18.91 -20.36
C GLN A 244 17.21 18.98 -19.66
N GLU A 245 16.16 19.37 -20.38
CA GLU A 245 14.79 19.41 -19.83
C GLU A 245 14.28 18.01 -19.51
N ARG A 246 14.50 17.06 -20.42
CA ARG A 246 14.17 15.65 -20.22
C ARG A 246 14.94 15.05 -19.03
N ALA A 247 16.23 15.33 -18.94
CA ALA A 247 17.07 14.86 -17.83
C ALA A 247 16.59 15.44 -16.49
N THR A 248 16.23 16.73 -16.48
CA THR A 248 15.66 17.39 -15.29
C THR A 248 14.33 16.76 -14.89
N PHE A 249 13.47 16.44 -15.87
CA PHE A 249 12.20 15.76 -15.62
C PHE A 249 12.41 14.37 -15.00
N CYS A 250 13.22 13.52 -15.63
CA CYS A 250 13.47 12.14 -15.17
C CYS A 250 14.26 12.05 -13.86
N LYS A 251 14.90 13.15 -13.45
CA LYS A 251 15.52 13.26 -12.12
C LYS A 251 14.49 13.49 -11.00
N ILE A 252 13.35 14.11 -11.32
CA ILE A 252 12.34 14.52 -10.34
C ILE A 252 11.17 13.55 -10.31
N TYR A 253 10.76 13.05 -11.48
CA TYR A 253 9.57 12.23 -11.67
C TYR A 253 9.93 10.82 -12.11
N GLU A 254 9.08 9.86 -11.76
CA GLU A 254 9.24 8.45 -12.10
C GLU A 254 7.91 7.83 -12.55
N GLY A 255 7.97 6.70 -13.25
CA GLY A 255 6.78 6.03 -13.81
C GLY A 255 6.28 6.68 -15.10
N TYR A 256 7.23 7.05 -15.96
CA TYR A 256 6.99 7.51 -17.34
C TYR A 256 7.62 6.56 -18.37
N GLY A 257 7.98 5.35 -17.92
CA GLY A 257 8.47 4.24 -18.73
C GLY A 257 9.55 4.65 -19.72
N THR A 258 9.26 4.44 -21.00
CA THR A 258 10.19 4.70 -22.11
C THR A 258 10.63 6.15 -22.19
N PHE A 259 9.91 7.12 -21.63
CA PHE A 259 10.39 8.51 -21.60
C PHE A 259 11.68 8.67 -20.79
N CYS A 260 11.93 7.85 -19.77
CA CYS A 260 13.12 7.97 -18.93
C CYS A 260 14.15 6.86 -19.12
N ILE A 261 13.94 5.96 -20.09
CA ILE A 261 14.87 4.86 -20.38
C ILE A 261 16.24 5.39 -20.82
N CYS A 262 17.31 4.74 -20.35
CA CYS A 262 18.66 5.14 -20.71
C CYS A 262 19.06 4.75 -22.13
N ASP A 263 18.60 3.58 -22.59
CA ASP A 263 18.95 3.02 -23.88
C ASP A 263 17.86 3.31 -24.92
N ASP A 264 18.26 3.88 -26.05
CA ASP A 264 17.37 4.28 -27.15
C ASP A 264 16.12 5.06 -26.70
N PRO A 265 16.30 6.19 -25.98
CA PRO A 265 15.19 7.00 -25.53
C PRO A 265 14.38 7.51 -26.75
N PRO A 266 13.03 7.41 -26.74
CA PRO A 266 12.20 7.91 -27.84
C PRO A 266 12.49 9.38 -28.10
N TRP A 267 12.54 9.78 -29.37
CA TRP A 267 12.84 11.16 -29.75
C TRP A 267 11.83 12.14 -29.15
N SER A 268 12.33 13.21 -28.52
CA SER A 268 11.53 14.35 -28.08
C SER A 268 11.78 15.54 -29.01
N PRO A 269 10.74 16.16 -29.61
CA PRO A 269 10.92 17.38 -30.40
C PRO A 269 11.54 18.48 -29.56
N HIS A 270 12.48 19.23 -30.12
CA HIS A 270 12.95 20.46 -29.49
C HIS A 270 11.78 21.46 -29.42
N PRO A 271 11.56 22.15 -28.28
CA PRO A 271 10.48 23.13 -28.13
C PRO A 271 10.61 24.38 -29.04
N HIS A 272 11.63 24.43 -29.90
CA HIS A 272 11.94 25.54 -30.80
C HIS A 272 11.92 25.17 -32.30
N ASN A 273 11.43 23.99 -32.68
CA ASN A 273 11.17 23.62 -34.08
C ASN A 273 9.69 23.36 -34.34
#